data_AF-A0A804N9J6-F1
#
_entry.id   AF-A0A804N9J6-F1
#
_cell.length_a   1.000
_cell.length_b   1.000
_cell.length_c   1.000
_cell.angle_alpha   90.00
_cell.angle_beta   90.00
_cell.angle_gamma   90.00
#
_symmetry.space_group_name_H-M   'P 1'
#
loop_
_entity.id
_entity.type
_entity.pdbx_description
1 polymer ?
#
loop_
_entity_poly.entity_id
_entity_poly.type
_entity_poly.pdbx_seq_one_letter_code
_entity_poly.pdbx_strand_id
1 'polypeptide(L)'
;IKSISTPTFIRNSGYDSYQVGNILAPGGSDPGQSWARCKADVRNCTSTQIEALNGFRRELVEDLKVAQHKRGWGLFIDSCFNHCQTPFGATWHSPISLRLGNKTIAEAVADWYVGENHGVEEIDCAFPCINPTCSSQLDL
;
A
#
# COMPACT_ATOMS: atom_id res chain seq x y z
N ILE A 1 -12.97 9.26 7.31
CA ILE A 1 -11.79 9.60 8.15
C ILE A 1 -12.00 10.87 8.99
N LYS A 2 -12.38 12.01 8.38
CA LYS A 2 -12.54 13.30 9.08
C LYS A 2 -13.36 13.22 10.38
N SER A 3 -14.49 12.51 10.36
CA SER A 3 -15.43 12.36 11.50
C SER A 3 -15.09 11.31 12.55
N ILE A 4 -14.04 10.49 12.35
CA ILE A 4 -13.67 9.44 13.31
C ILE A 4 -12.85 10.07 14.43
N SER A 5 -13.29 9.91 15.69
CA SER A 5 -12.56 10.40 16.87
C SER A 5 -11.60 9.38 17.46
N THR A 6 -11.90 8.08 17.33
CA THR A 6 -11.05 7.01 17.84
C THR A 6 -9.71 6.97 17.09
N PRO A 7 -8.57 6.95 17.80
CA PRO A 7 -7.26 6.65 17.20
C PRO A 7 -7.34 5.41 16.33
N THR A 8 -6.91 5.53 15.07
CA THR A 8 -7.02 4.47 14.07
C THR A 8 -5.68 4.30 13.36
N PHE A 9 -5.25 3.05 13.16
CA PHE A 9 -4.13 2.70 12.31
C PHE A 9 -4.65 2.38 10.90
N ILE A 10 -4.30 3.20 9.91
CA ILE A 10 -4.66 2.99 8.51
C ILE A 10 -3.49 2.30 7.82
N ARG A 11 -3.79 1.17 7.19
CA ARG A 11 -2.83 0.40 6.41
C ARG A 11 -3.40 0.14 5.02
N ASN A 12 -2.63 0.43 3.99
CA ASN A 12 -3.04 0.10 2.62
C ASN A 12 -1.82 0.01 1.69
N SER A 13 -1.93 -0.77 0.61
CA SER A 13 -0.94 -0.65 -0.46
C SER A 13 -1.23 0.62 -1.25
N GLY A 14 -0.19 1.40 -1.57
CA GLY A 14 -0.28 2.53 -2.49
C GLY A 14 -0.70 2.13 -3.91
N TYR A 15 -0.60 0.85 -4.22
CA TYR A 15 -0.91 0.24 -5.51
C TYR A 15 -1.74 -1.03 -5.33
N ASP A 16 -2.76 -0.97 -4.47
CA ASP A 16 -3.64 -2.10 -4.19
C ASP A 16 -4.14 -2.78 -5.48
N SER A 17 -3.82 -4.06 -5.63
CA SER A 17 -4.01 -4.79 -6.89
C SER A 17 -5.49 -4.96 -7.25
N TYR A 18 -6.38 -5.02 -6.23
CA TYR A 18 -7.82 -5.05 -6.45
C TYR A 18 -8.32 -3.71 -7.00
N GLN A 19 -7.91 -2.60 -6.39
CA GLN A 19 -8.31 -1.26 -6.83
C GLN A 19 -7.77 -0.96 -8.24
N VAL A 20 -6.52 -1.33 -8.53
CA VAL A 20 -5.95 -1.17 -9.87
C VAL A 20 -6.68 -2.04 -10.89
N GLY A 21 -6.93 -3.31 -10.57
CA GLY A 21 -7.55 -4.27 -11.47
C GLY A 21 -9.01 -3.98 -11.80
N ASN A 22 -9.75 -3.33 -10.90
CA ASN A 22 -11.19 -3.12 -11.03
C ASN A 22 -11.59 -1.66 -11.31
N ILE A 23 -10.75 -0.68 -10.95
CA ILE A 23 -11.09 0.74 -11.05
C ILE A 23 -10.15 1.49 -11.99
N LEU A 24 -8.84 1.37 -11.80
CA LEU A 24 -7.87 2.10 -12.64
C LEU A 24 -7.76 1.49 -14.06
N ALA A 25 -7.68 0.17 -14.14
CA ALA A 25 -7.50 -0.57 -15.39
C ALA A 25 -8.43 -1.80 -15.47
N PRO A 26 -9.76 -1.60 -15.41
CA PRO A 26 -10.73 -2.69 -15.53
C PRO A 26 -10.65 -3.33 -16.91
N GLY A 27 -10.72 -4.66 -16.95
CA GLY A 27 -10.60 -5.42 -18.20
C GLY A 27 -11.63 -5.02 -19.27
N GLY A 28 -12.84 -4.63 -18.87
CA GLY A 28 -13.88 -4.16 -19.81
C GLY A 28 -13.53 -2.86 -20.54
N SER A 29 -12.67 -2.02 -19.95
CA SER A 29 -12.20 -0.76 -20.56
C SER A 29 -10.87 -0.90 -21.29
N ASP A 30 -10.25 -2.09 -21.28
CA ASP A 30 -8.98 -2.40 -21.93
C ASP A 30 -9.10 -3.69 -22.79
N PRO A 31 -9.93 -3.69 -23.84
CA PRO A 31 -10.11 -4.87 -24.69
C PRO A 31 -8.82 -5.31 -25.41
N GLY A 32 -7.88 -4.38 -25.62
CA GLY A 32 -6.54 -4.66 -26.14
C GLY A 32 -5.60 -5.30 -25.12
N GLN A 33 -6.00 -5.40 -23.85
CA GLN A 33 -5.21 -5.98 -22.76
C GLN A 33 -3.84 -5.30 -22.59
N SER A 34 -3.76 -4.00 -22.87
CA SER A 34 -2.53 -3.22 -22.71
C SER A 34 -1.99 -3.24 -21.27
N TRP A 35 -2.87 -3.41 -20.28
CA TRP A 35 -2.53 -3.51 -18.86
C TRP A 35 -2.26 -4.93 -18.37
N ALA A 36 -2.48 -5.98 -19.16
CA ALA A 36 -2.39 -7.35 -18.66
C ALA A 36 -1.02 -7.68 -18.08
N ARG A 37 0.07 -7.30 -18.76
CA ARG A 37 1.44 -7.53 -18.25
C ARG A 37 1.74 -6.69 -17.01
N CYS A 38 1.29 -5.44 -17.00
CA CYS A 38 1.47 -4.52 -15.88
C CYS A 38 0.72 -4.98 -14.62
N LYS A 39 -0.49 -5.51 -14.76
CA LYS A 39 -1.28 -6.07 -13.65
C LYS A 39 -0.76 -7.41 -13.15
N ALA A 40 -0.09 -8.19 -14.01
CA ALA A 40 0.56 -9.43 -13.60
C ALA A 40 1.89 -9.17 -12.86
N ASP A 41 2.61 -8.12 -13.26
CA ASP A 41 3.82 -7.68 -12.60
C ASP A 41 4.08 -6.21 -12.93
N VAL A 42 4.05 -5.37 -11.90
CA VAL A 42 4.18 -3.92 -12.02
C VAL A 42 5.53 -3.49 -12.63
N ARG A 43 6.54 -4.36 -12.62
CA ARG A 43 7.84 -4.14 -13.28
C ARG A 43 7.73 -4.15 -14.81
N ASN A 44 6.64 -4.71 -15.34
CA ASN A 44 6.36 -4.78 -16.77
C ASN A 44 5.47 -3.64 -17.27
N CYS A 45 5.11 -2.69 -16.40
CA CYS A 45 4.33 -1.52 -16.80
C CYS A 45 5.15 -0.60 -17.71
N THR A 46 4.49 0.02 -18.68
CA THR A 46 5.08 1.12 -19.46
C THR A 46 5.20 2.38 -18.61
N SER A 47 5.99 3.36 -19.05
CA SER A 47 6.12 4.65 -18.36
C SER A 47 4.76 5.33 -18.15
N THR A 48 3.87 5.31 -19.15
CA THR A 48 2.52 5.87 -19.04
C THR A 48 1.66 5.13 -18.01
N GLN A 49 1.79 3.81 -17.90
CA GLN A 49 1.08 3.03 -16.89
C GLN A 49 1.60 3.33 -15.48
N ILE A 50 2.92 3.45 -15.33
CA ILE A 50 3.55 3.88 -14.07
C ILE A 50 3.10 5.29 -13.68
N GLU A 51 2.99 6.23 -14.62
CA GLU A 51 2.46 7.58 -14.35
C GLU A 51 1.02 7.53 -13.84
N ALA A 52 0.16 6.71 -14.44
CA ALA A 52 -1.22 6.53 -13.98
C ALA A 52 -1.27 5.89 -12.57
N LEU A 53 -0.45 4.87 -12.31
CA LEU A 53 -0.33 4.25 -10.98
C LEU A 53 0.16 5.25 -9.92
N ASN A 54 1.19 6.04 -10.25
CA ASN A 54 1.71 7.08 -9.36
C ASN A 54 0.71 8.22 -9.15
N GLY A 55 -0.11 8.53 -10.16
CA GLY A 55 -1.24 9.43 -10.04
C GLY A 55 -2.25 8.93 -9.00
N PHE A 56 -2.68 7.68 -9.13
CA PHE A 56 -3.58 7.04 -8.17
C PHE A 56 -3.01 7.02 -6.75
N ARG A 57 -1.76 6.58 -6.58
CA ARG A 57 -1.07 6.56 -5.28
C ARG A 57 -1.01 7.96 -4.65
N ARG A 58 -0.73 8.99 -5.45
CA ARG A 58 -0.62 10.36 -4.96
C ARG A 58 -1.96 10.83 -4.38
N GLU A 59 -3.06 10.61 -5.09
CA GLU A 59 -4.40 10.97 -4.57
C GLU A 59 -4.71 10.23 -3.26
N LEU A 60 -4.42 8.92 -3.18
CA LEU A 60 -4.58 8.15 -1.94
C LEU A 60 -3.79 8.76 -0.78
N VAL A 61 -2.50 9.06 -0.98
CA VAL A 61 -1.64 9.63 0.08
C VAL A 61 -2.10 11.03 0.48
N GLU A 62 -2.48 11.87 -0.49
CA GLU A 62 -3.02 13.21 -0.21
C GLU A 62 -4.30 13.15 0.63
N ASP A 63 -5.23 12.25 0.30
CA ASP A 63 -6.47 12.06 1.06
C ASP A 63 -6.22 11.52 2.47
N LEU A 64 -5.15 10.75 2.67
CA LEU A 64 -4.75 10.21 3.96
C LEU A 64 -3.96 11.21 4.82
N LYS A 65 -3.55 12.38 4.30
CA LYS A 65 -2.90 13.42 5.10
C LYS A 65 -3.71 13.83 6.32
N VAL A 66 -5.04 13.75 6.25
CA VAL A 66 -5.88 14.03 7.43
C VAL A 66 -5.58 13.11 8.61
N ALA A 67 -5.15 11.87 8.37
CA ALA A 67 -4.75 10.92 9.40
C ALA A 67 -3.42 11.32 10.04
N GLN A 68 -2.45 11.80 9.24
CA GLN A 68 -1.14 12.27 9.72
C GLN A 68 -1.27 13.41 10.76
N HIS A 69 -2.30 14.25 10.62
CA HIS A 69 -2.55 15.37 11.53
C HIS A 69 -3.37 14.99 12.78
N LYS A 70 -3.83 13.74 12.92
CA LYS A 70 -4.61 13.29 14.07
C LYS A 70 -3.72 12.63 15.11
N ARG A 71 -3.80 13.12 16.35
CA ARG A 71 -3.03 12.57 17.48
C ARG A 71 -3.33 11.09 17.70
N GLY A 72 -2.28 10.29 17.84
CA GLY A 72 -2.37 8.85 18.06
C GLY A 72 -2.88 8.05 16.87
N TRP A 73 -2.98 8.64 15.67
CA TRP A 73 -3.29 7.87 14.47
C TRP A 73 -2.01 7.25 13.90
N GLY A 74 -2.17 6.12 13.22
CA GLY A 74 -1.09 5.46 12.50
C GLY A 74 -1.38 5.37 11.02
N LEU A 75 -0.33 5.40 10.20
CA LEU A 75 -0.41 5.28 8.76
C LEU A 75 0.73 4.40 8.25
N PHE A 76 0.39 3.38 7.48
CA PHE A 76 1.35 2.46 6.85
C PHE A 76 0.96 2.23 5.39
N ILE A 77 1.65 2.89 4.46
CA ILE A 77 1.40 2.82 3.02
C ILE A 77 2.61 2.25 2.29
N ASP A 78 2.54 0.99 1.88
CA ASP A 78 3.62 0.33 1.15
C ASP A 78 3.53 0.48 -0.37
N SER A 79 4.64 0.21 -1.06
CA SER A 79 4.74 0.26 -2.52
C SER A 79 4.50 -1.09 -3.22
N CYS A 80 4.12 -2.14 -2.48
CA CYS A 80 3.94 -3.48 -3.07
C CYS A 80 2.61 -3.60 -3.82
N PHE A 81 2.63 -4.18 -5.01
CA PHE A 81 1.41 -4.45 -5.78
C PHE A 81 0.74 -5.73 -5.25
N ASN A 82 -0.16 -5.60 -4.28
CA ASN A 82 -0.83 -6.72 -3.63
C ASN A 82 -2.19 -6.30 -3.03
N HIS A 83 -2.91 -7.24 -2.44
CA HIS A 83 -4.18 -7.01 -1.76
C HIS A 83 -4.24 -7.79 -0.43
N CYS A 84 -5.13 -7.40 0.50
CA CYS A 84 -5.41 -8.12 1.75
C CYS A 84 -4.17 -8.58 2.56
N GLN A 85 -3.34 -7.65 3.06
CA GLN A 85 -2.05 -8.01 3.68
C GLN A 85 -2.10 -8.34 5.19
N THR A 86 -3.17 -8.01 5.91
CA THR A 86 -3.25 -8.25 7.37
C THR A 86 -3.72 -9.65 7.78
N PRO A 87 -4.58 -10.36 7.02
CA PRO A 87 -5.08 -11.67 7.46
C PRO A 87 -4.03 -12.79 7.42
N PHE A 88 -2.98 -12.66 6.60
CA PHE A 88 -2.02 -13.73 6.38
C PHE A 88 -0.77 -13.52 7.24
N GLY A 89 -0.40 -14.52 8.04
CA GLY A 89 0.83 -14.48 8.84
C GLY A 89 2.08 -14.21 8.00
N ALA A 90 2.12 -14.72 6.77
CA ALA A 90 3.22 -14.52 5.84
C ALA A 90 3.43 -13.04 5.44
N THR A 91 2.36 -12.27 5.18
CA THR A 91 2.44 -10.82 4.91
C THR A 91 2.51 -9.99 6.18
N TRP A 92 1.87 -10.43 7.27
CA TRP A 92 1.73 -9.68 8.51
C TRP A 92 3.04 -9.61 9.31
N HIS A 93 3.65 -10.77 9.60
CA HIS A 93 4.86 -10.88 10.39
C HIS A 93 5.61 -12.17 10.10
N SER A 94 6.56 -12.13 9.17
CA SER A 94 7.38 -13.30 8.83
C SER A 94 8.77 -12.90 8.30
N PRO A 95 9.69 -13.85 8.08
CA PRO A 95 10.95 -13.55 7.40
C PRO A 95 10.76 -12.98 5.99
N ILE A 96 9.64 -13.31 5.31
CA ILE A 96 9.35 -12.87 3.93
C ILE A 96 8.32 -11.72 3.86
N SER A 97 7.82 -11.24 4.99
CA SER A 97 6.88 -10.11 4.99
C SER A 97 7.57 -8.84 4.50
N LEU A 98 6.81 -7.98 3.82
CA LEU A 98 7.30 -6.65 3.46
C LEU A 98 7.73 -5.86 4.70
N ARG A 99 8.69 -4.95 4.51
CA ARG A 99 9.22 -4.09 5.55
C ARG A 99 9.36 -2.65 5.07
N LEU A 100 8.93 -1.71 5.90
CA LEU A 100 9.20 -0.27 5.78
C LEU A 100 10.01 0.15 7.00
N GLY A 101 11.07 0.94 6.81
CA GLY A 101 11.94 1.31 7.94
C GLY A 101 12.51 0.10 8.71
N ASN A 102 12.72 -1.03 8.03
CA ASN A 102 13.10 -2.33 8.61
C ASN A 102 12.07 -2.96 9.56
N LYS A 103 10.82 -2.51 9.53
CA LYS A 103 9.70 -3.05 10.33
C LYS A 103 8.65 -3.70 9.46
N THR A 104 8.18 -4.86 9.90
CA THR A 104 6.99 -5.51 9.39
C THR A 104 5.73 -4.71 9.77
N ILE A 105 4.60 -5.06 9.16
CA ILE A 105 3.32 -4.43 9.49
C ILE A 105 2.99 -4.64 10.97
N ALA A 106 3.22 -5.85 11.50
CA ALA A 106 2.96 -6.15 12.90
C ALA A 106 3.81 -5.32 13.87
N GLU A 107 5.09 -5.11 13.54
CA GLU A 107 5.99 -4.27 14.36
C GLU A 107 5.57 -2.80 14.32
N ALA A 108 5.19 -2.27 13.14
CA ALA A 108 4.67 -0.91 13.03
C ALA A 108 3.36 -0.71 13.82
N VAL A 109 2.47 -1.71 13.82
CA VAL A 109 1.24 -1.69 14.62
C VAL A 109 1.54 -1.81 16.11
N ALA A 110 2.52 -2.63 16.50
CA ALA A 110 2.95 -2.73 17.89
C ALA A 110 3.50 -1.40 18.40
N ASP A 111 4.38 -0.74 17.63
CA ASP A 111 4.94 0.58 17.94
C ASP A 111 3.83 1.63 18.10
N TRP A 112 2.84 1.62 17.20
CA TRP A 112 1.69 2.52 17.29
C TRP A 112 0.86 2.27 18.55
N TYR A 113 0.62 1.00 18.87
CA TYR A 113 -0.20 0.62 20.01
C TYR A 113 0.44 1.02 21.34
N VAL A 114 1.77 0.85 21.48
CA VAL A 114 2.50 1.21 22.71
C VAL A 114 2.91 2.69 22.75
N GLY A 115 2.86 3.40 21.62
CA GLY A 115 3.35 4.78 21.50
C GLY A 115 2.52 5.85 22.21
N GLU A 116 1.45 5.48 22.93
CA GLU A 116 0.63 6.34 23.81
C GLU A 116 0.40 7.77 23.25
N ASN A 117 0.10 7.90 21.96
CA ASN A 117 -0.20 9.11 21.16
C ASN A 117 0.89 9.61 20.19
N HIS A 118 2.09 9.06 20.21
CA HIS A 118 3.07 9.27 19.15
C HIS A 118 2.64 8.40 17.96
N GLY A 119 1.95 9.01 17.00
CA GLY A 119 1.53 8.31 15.78
C GLY A 119 2.71 7.66 15.06
N VAL A 120 2.44 6.59 14.32
CA VAL A 120 3.44 5.96 13.44
C VAL A 120 3.07 6.34 12.01
N GLU A 121 4.03 6.86 11.25
CA GLU A 121 3.84 7.16 9.84
C GLU A 121 4.96 6.50 9.03
N GLU A 122 4.58 5.53 8.21
CA GLU A 122 5.46 4.80 7.30
C GLU A 122 4.83 4.86 5.91
N ILE A 123 5.36 5.71 5.04
CA ILE A 123 4.92 5.83 3.64
C ILE A 123 6.10 5.51 2.74
N ASP A 124 5.96 4.45 1.97
CA ASP A 124 7.01 3.97 1.07
C ASP A 124 7.14 4.87 -0.17
N CYS A 125 8.24 4.69 -0.90
CA CYS A 125 8.52 5.41 -2.14
C CYS A 125 7.50 5.11 -3.25
N ALA A 126 7.41 6.01 -4.23
CA ALA A 126 6.64 5.77 -5.46
C ALA A 126 7.50 5.07 -6.52
N PHE A 127 6.88 4.34 -7.46
CA PHE A 127 7.59 3.77 -8.60
C PHE A 127 8.40 4.83 -9.35
N PRO A 128 9.62 4.48 -9.83
CA PRO A 128 10.14 3.11 -10.03
C PRO A 128 10.86 2.51 -8.82
N CYS A 129 10.83 3.14 -7.65
CA CYS A 129 11.40 2.55 -6.44
C CYS A 129 10.64 1.28 -6.07
N ILE A 130 11.34 0.14 -6.12
CA ILE A 130 10.79 -1.17 -5.76
C ILE A 130 11.33 -1.51 -4.38
N ASN A 131 10.42 -1.68 -3.41
CA ASN A 131 10.79 -2.25 -2.13
C ASN A 131 11.17 -3.73 -2.33
N PRO A 132 12.44 -4.13 -2.06
CA PRO A 132 12.91 -5.48 -2.33
C PRO A 132 12.26 -6.54 -1.45
N THR A 133 11.54 -6.14 -0.40
CA THR A 133 10.82 -7.06 0.49
C THR A 133 9.39 -7.34 0.03
N CYS A 134 8.92 -6.72 -1.07
CA CYS A 134 7.67 -7.09 -1.69
C CYS A 134 7.78 -8.51 -2.27
N SER A 135 7.15 -9.48 -1.59
CA SER A 135 7.08 -10.86 -2.07
C SER A 135 6.00 -11.00 -3.14
N SER A 136 6.36 -11.55 -4.29
CA SER A 136 5.43 -11.92 -5.37
C SER A 136 4.65 -13.20 -5.09
N GLN A 137 4.86 -13.85 -3.93
CA GLN A 137 4.24 -15.14 -3.60
C GLN A 137 2.89 -15.01 -2.87
N LEU A 138 2.36 -13.80 -2.72
CA LEU A 138 1.22 -13.51 -1.83
C LEU A 138 0.00 -12.97 -2.57
N ASP A 139 0.04 -12.91 -3.90
CA ASP A 139 -1.16 -12.78 -4.74
C ASP A 139 -1.87 -14.14 -4.82
N LEU A 140 -2.54 -14.52 -3.72
CA LEU A 140 -3.43 -15.68 -3.66
C LEU A 140 -4.90 -15.23 -3.75
#